data_AF-A0A966S722-F1
#
_entry.id   AF-A0A966S722-F1
#
_cell.length_a   1.000
_cell.length_b   1.000
_cell.length_c   1.000
_cell.angle_alpha   90.00
_cell.angle_beta   90.00
_cell.angle_gamma   90.00
#
_symmetry.space_group_name_H-M   'P 1'
#
loop_
_entity.id
_entity.type
_entity.pdbx_description
1 polymer ?
#
loop_
_entity_poly.entity_id
_entity_poly.type
_entity_poly.pdbx_seq_one_letter_code
_entity_poly.pdbx_strand_id
1 'polypeptide(L)' 'KFLKEQAKAKKLDDPVSWNFGKFLLDEKGELIATFSPRTTPLSEEITSWLK' A
#
# COMPACT_ATOMS: atom_id res chain seq x y z
N LYS A 1 -1.95 8.55 -14.09
CA LYS A 1 -0.86 7.79 -13.43
C LYS A 1 -1.50 6.85 -12.41
N PHE A 2 -1.29 5.55 -12.54
CA PHE A 2 -1.94 4.55 -11.70
C PHE A 2 -1.13 4.24 -10.43
N LEU A 3 -1.79 3.82 -9.34
CA LEU A 3 -1.10 3.51 -8.07
C LEU A 3 -0.05 2.41 -8.21
N LYS A 4 -0.26 1.43 -9.11
CA LYS A 4 0.73 0.40 -9.43
C LYS A 4 2.02 0.96 -10.03
N GLU A 5 1.89 1.92 -10.95
CA GLU A 5 3.04 2.60 -11.55
C GLU A 5 3.77 3.47 -10.52
N GLN A 6 3.01 4.14 -9.65
CA GLN A 6 3.58 4.94 -8.55
C GLN A 6 4.34 4.06 -7.55
N ALA A 7 3.81 2.88 -7.19
CA ALA A 7 4.49 1.92 -6.33
C ALA A 7 5.84 1.51 -6.92
N LYS A 8 5.86 1.14 -8.21
CA LYS A 8 7.08 0.81 -8.94
C LYS A 8 8.07 1.98 -8.95
N ALA A 9 7.60 3.20 -9.22
CA ALA A 9 8.46 4.40 -9.23
C ALA A 9 9.05 4.71 -7.85
N LYS A 10 8.30 4.46 -6.78
CA LYS A 10 8.73 4.63 -5.37
C LYS A 10 9.48 3.42 -4.81
N LYS A 11 9.72 2.37 -5.61
CA LYS A 11 10.35 1.11 -5.19
C LYS A 11 9.62 0.42 -4.02
N LEU A 12 8.30 0.57 -3.99
CA LEU A 12 7.43 -0.18 -3.08
C LEU A 12 7.11 -1.55 -3.69
N ASP A 13 6.78 -2.52 -2.84
CA ASP A 13 6.41 -3.87 -3.27
C ASP A 13 5.13 -3.83 -4.12
N ASP A 14 5.01 -4.71 -5.12
CA ASP A 14 3.80 -4.82 -5.95
C ASP A 14 2.67 -5.51 -5.15
N PRO A 15 1.62 -4.79 -4.72
CA PRO A 15 0.54 -5.40 -3.96
C PRO A 15 -0.40 -6.20 -4.86
N VAL A 16 -0.34 -6.06 -6.19
CA VAL A 16 -1.25 -6.68 -7.16
C VAL A 16 -0.72 -8.04 -7.62
N SER A 17 -0.41 -8.90 -6.65
CA SER A 17 -0.08 -10.32 -6.90
C SER A 17 -1.32 -11.23 -6.84
N TRP A 18 -2.37 -10.81 -6.11
CA TRP A 18 -3.67 -11.48 -6.00
C TRP A 18 -4.77 -10.47 -5.59
N ASN A 19 -6.01 -10.93 -5.48
CA ASN A 19 -7.11 -10.13 -4.89
C ASN A 19 -6.75 -9.65 -3.48
N PHE A 20 -7.22 -8.46 -3.12
CA PHE A 20 -7.02 -7.80 -1.82
C PHE A 20 -5.62 -7.24 -1.55
N GLY A 21 -4.82 -6.95 -2.58
CA GLY A 21 -3.65 -6.06 -2.42
C GLY A 21 -4.05 -4.66 -1.94
N LYS A 22 -3.21 -4.02 -1.11
CA LYS A 22 -3.55 -2.76 -0.43
C LYS A 22 -2.55 -1.67 -0.78
N PHE A 23 -3.07 -0.46 -0.96
CA PHE A 23 -2.30 0.78 -1.14
C PHE A 23 -2.63 1.71 0.02
N LEU A 24 -1.62 2.32 0.62
CA LEU A 24 -1.79 3.33 1.66
C LEU A 24 -1.37 4.69 1.12
N LEU A 25 -2.30 5.63 1.18
CA LEU A 25 -2.10 7.01 0.75
C LEU A 25 -2.13 7.94 1.96
N ASP A 26 -1.38 9.03 1.90
CA ASP A 26 -1.48 10.12 2.87
C ASP A 26 -2.66 11.07 2.55
N GLU A 27 -2.85 12.09 3.40
CA GLU A 27 -3.91 13.10 3.26
C GLU A 27 -3.81 13.95 1.99
N LYS A 28 -2.63 14.01 1.36
CA LYS A 28 -2.40 14.73 0.11
C LYS A 28 -2.67 13.85 -1.12
N GLY A 29 -3.03 12.58 -0.90
CA GLY A 29 -3.23 11.58 -1.95
C GLY A 29 -1.92 11.02 -2.49
N GLU A 30 -0.81 11.16 -1.77
CA GLU A 30 0.45 10.54 -2.16
C GLU A 30 0.52 9.09 -1.69
N LEU A 31 0.93 8.17 -2.57
CA LEU A 31 1.20 6.80 -2.19
C LEU A 31 2.43 6.73 -1.27
N ILE A 32 2.26 6.18 -0.07
CA ILE A 32 3.31 6.08 0.95
C ILE A 32 3.71 4.65 1.30
N ALA A 33 2.81 3.67 1.15
CA ALA A 33 3.12 2.25 1.37
C ALA A 33 2.22 1.32 0.55
N THR A 34 2.67 0.07 0.38
CA THR A 34 1.89 -1.03 -0.19
C THR A 34 1.94 -2.23 0.74
N PHE A 35 0.89 -3.06 0.73
CA PHE A 35 0.83 -4.27 1.56
C PHE A 35 0.35 -5.47 0.76
N SER A 36 0.88 -6.62 1.13
CA SER A 36 0.54 -7.91 0.54
C SER A 36 -0.96 -8.22 0.67
N PRO A 37 -1.54 -8.98 -0.27
CA PRO A 37 -2.86 -9.56 -0.11
C PRO A 37 -3.09 -10.27 1.23
N ARG A 38 -2.04 -10.91 1.76
CA ARG A 38 -2.07 -11.67 3.03
C ARG A 38 -2.04 -10.80 4.29
N THR A 39 -1.60 -9.54 4.20
CA THR A 39 -1.61 -8.62 5.34
C THR A 39 -3.06 -8.31 5.72
N THR A 40 -3.42 -8.47 6.99
CA THR A 40 -4.78 -8.16 7.46
C THR A 40 -4.98 -6.63 7.54
N PRO A 41 -6.18 -6.10 7.25
CA PRO A 41 -6.43 -4.65 7.25
C PRO A 41 -6.14 -3.94 8.58
N LEU A 42 -6.25 -4.65 9.70
CA LEU A 42 -6.00 -4.15 11.06
C LEU A 42 -4.67 -4.63 11.65
N SER A 43 -3.78 -5.20 10.83
CA SER A 43 -2.45 -5.59 11.28
C SER A 43 -1.68 -4.38 11.82
N GLU A 44 -0.73 -4.64 12.71
CA GLU A 44 0.19 -3.62 13.20
C GLU A 44 0.98 -2.97 12.06
N GLU A 45 1.31 -3.72 11.00
CA GLU A 45 1.97 -3.22 9.79
C GLU A 45 1.23 -2.05 9.13
N ILE A 46 -0.11 -2.04 9.19
CA ILE A 46 -0.95 -0.98 8.63
C ILE A 46 -1.28 0.05 9.71
N THR A 47 -1.74 -0.40 10.87
CA THR A 47 -2.24 0.49 11.94
C THR A 47 -1.14 1.33 12.58
N SER A 48 0.13 0.94 12.49
CA SER A 48 1.27 1.78 12.93
C SER A 48 1.37 3.11 12.18
N TRP A 49 0.79 3.21 10.99
CA TRP A 49 0.77 4.43 10.17
C TRP A 49 -0.35 5.40 10.52
N LEU A 50 -1.33 4.97 11.32
CA LEU A 50 -2.52 5.76 11.66
C LEU A 50 -2.37 6.55 12.96
N LYS A 51 -1.11 6.79 13.39
CA LYS A 51 -0.80 7.52 14.62
C LYS A 51 -0.83 9.02 14.42
#